data_AF-A0A7C3E291-F1
#
_entry.id   AF-A0A7C3E291-F1
#
_cell.length_a   1.000
_cell.length_b   1.000
_cell.length_c   1.000
_cell.angle_alpha   90.00
_cell.angle_beta   90.00
_cell.angle_gamma   90.00
#
_symmetry.space_group_name_H-M   'P 1'
#
loop_
_entity.id
_entity.type
_entity.pdbx_description
1 polymer ?
#
loop_
_entity_poly.entity_id
_entity_poly.type
_entity_poly.pdbx_seq_one_letter_code
_entity_poly.pdbx_strand_id
1 'polypeptide(L)'
;MRKGRKSVLLVIVLSFVFFLVSGEAQQRKKAVRAQPKKAATPSGTFGMKASRAPIDIDSDSVEADQKKNTFTFKGNVVAKQEDVTVYCNALTVYYDGETKKIKEIVASGNVKIVQLDRRATSQKAIF
;
A
#
# COMPACT_ATOMS: atom_id res chain seq x y z
N MET A 1 -43.73 6.20 29.07
CA MET A 1 -44.55 5.08 29.61
C MET A 1 -45.16 4.31 28.45
N ARG A 2 -45.34 3.01 28.68
CA ARG A 2 -45.61 1.91 27.73
C ARG A 2 -46.86 2.11 26.87
N LYS A 3 -46.79 1.70 25.60
CA LYS A 3 -47.88 0.95 24.96
C LYS A 3 -47.31 -0.18 24.09
N GLY A 4 -47.09 -1.31 24.74
CA GLY A 4 -47.36 -2.60 24.09
C GLY A 4 -48.88 -2.83 24.09
N ARG A 5 -49.45 -3.88 23.51
CA ARG A 5 -48.94 -5.18 23.07
C ARG A 5 -50.02 -5.75 22.13
N LYS A 6 -49.57 -6.35 21.03
CA LYS A 6 -49.89 -7.70 20.54
C LYS A 6 -51.34 -8.06 20.12
N SER A 7 -51.35 -8.88 19.04
CA SER A 7 -52.24 -10.04 18.79
C SER A 7 -53.58 -9.73 18.08
N VAL A 8 -54.03 -10.48 17.06
CA VAL A 8 -53.69 -11.85 16.60
C VAL A 8 -54.42 -12.19 15.28
N LEU A 9 -53.83 -13.09 14.46
CA LEU A 9 -54.42 -14.04 13.46
C LEU A 9 -55.17 -13.46 12.23
N LEU A 10 -55.17 -14.06 11.03
CA LEU A 10 -55.05 -15.46 10.58
C LEU A 10 -54.81 -15.44 9.04
N VAL A 11 -54.33 -16.57 8.48
CA VAL A 11 -54.24 -16.91 7.03
C VAL A 11 -53.05 -16.22 6.34
N ILE A 12 -51.96 -16.91 6.00
CA ILE A 12 -51.86 -17.87 4.91
C ILE A 12 -50.75 -18.89 5.27
N VAL A 13 -51.17 -20.08 5.67
CA VAL A 13 -50.36 -21.30 5.65
C VAL A 13 -50.58 -21.93 4.28
N LEU A 14 -49.74 -21.62 3.28
CA LEU A 14 -49.62 -22.43 2.05
C LEU A 14 -48.41 -22.06 1.16
N SER A 15 -47.21 -21.91 1.73
CA SER A 15 -45.98 -21.77 0.92
C SER A 15 -44.75 -22.43 1.54
N PHE A 16 -44.94 -23.27 2.57
CA PHE A 16 -43.86 -23.82 3.39
C PHE A 16 -43.35 -25.21 2.96
N VAL A 17 -43.55 -25.58 1.70
CA VAL A 17 -42.96 -26.80 1.13
C VAL A 17 -42.58 -26.48 -0.30
N PHE A 18 -41.33 -26.10 -0.53
CA PHE A 18 -40.52 -26.37 -1.73
C PHE A 18 -39.33 -25.41 -1.71
N PHE A 19 -38.17 -25.96 -1.32
CA PHE A 19 -36.78 -25.59 -1.66
C PHE A 19 -35.84 -25.80 -0.45
N LEU A 20 -35.78 -27.05 0.01
CA LEU A 20 -34.52 -27.65 0.35
C LEU A 20 -33.93 -28.18 -0.95
N VAL A 21 -32.78 -27.63 -1.39
CA VAL A 21 -31.66 -28.31 -2.09
C VAL A 21 -30.63 -27.26 -2.54
N SER A 22 -29.35 -27.59 -2.29
CA SER A 22 -28.10 -26.92 -2.68
C SER A 22 -27.79 -25.58 -1.99
N GLY A 23 -26.77 -25.45 -1.15
CA GLY A 23 -25.53 -26.23 -1.05
C GLY A 23 -24.47 -25.70 -2.03
N GLU A 24 -23.61 -24.83 -1.50
CA GLU A 24 -22.29 -24.40 -2.00
C GLU A 24 -22.14 -23.44 -3.20
N ALA A 25 -21.08 -22.63 -3.10
CA ALA A 25 -20.38 -21.89 -4.15
C ALA A 25 -20.96 -20.54 -4.64
N GLN A 26 -20.99 -19.57 -3.73
CA GLN A 26 -20.98 -18.15 -4.08
C GLN A 26 -19.62 -17.74 -4.67
N GLN A 27 -19.42 -17.95 -5.98
CA GLN A 27 -18.23 -17.46 -6.70
C GLN A 27 -18.36 -15.96 -6.97
N ARG A 28 -17.83 -15.14 -6.05
CA ARG A 28 -17.55 -13.72 -6.29
C ARG A 28 -16.44 -13.58 -7.34
N LYS A 29 -16.77 -13.59 -8.63
CA LYS A 29 -15.93 -12.93 -9.64
C LYS A 29 -16.13 -11.41 -9.51
N LYS A 30 -15.42 -10.80 -8.55
CA LYS A 30 -15.16 -9.36 -8.59
C LYS A 30 -14.16 -9.13 -9.72
N ALA A 31 -14.69 -8.69 -10.85
CA ALA A 31 -13.92 -8.05 -11.90
C ALA A 31 -13.02 -6.97 -11.28
N VAL A 32 -11.73 -7.23 -11.22
CA VAL A 32 -10.71 -6.22 -11.00
C VAL A 32 -10.80 -5.30 -12.21
N ARG A 33 -11.42 -4.14 -12.00
CA ARG A 33 -11.42 -3.03 -12.94
C ARG A 33 -9.97 -2.60 -13.11
N ALA A 34 -9.31 -3.18 -14.12
CA ALA A 34 -8.00 -2.74 -14.58
C ALA A 34 -8.11 -1.26 -14.91
N GLN A 35 -7.55 -0.43 -14.04
CA GLN A 35 -7.36 0.97 -14.36
C GLN A 35 -6.40 1.02 -15.56
N PRO A 36 -6.70 1.83 -16.59
CA PRO A 36 -5.79 1.99 -17.70
C PRO A 36 -4.48 2.55 -17.12
N LYS A 37 -3.39 1.80 -17.26
CA LYS A 37 -2.03 2.31 -17.10
C LYS A 37 -1.88 3.45 -18.12
N LYS A 38 -2.17 4.69 -17.69
CA LYS A 38 -1.77 5.88 -18.43
C LYS A 38 -0.27 5.79 -18.56
N ALA A 39 0.20 5.70 -19.80
CA ALA A 39 1.61 5.76 -20.14
C ALA A 39 2.25 6.91 -19.35
N ALA A 40 3.23 6.59 -18.52
CA ALA A 40 4.01 7.56 -17.80
C ALA A 40 4.69 8.45 -18.83
N THR A 41 4.22 9.68 -18.99
CA THR A 41 5.02 10.73 -19.59
C THR A 41 6.30 10.81 -18.75
N PRO A 42 7.50 10.74 -19.34
CA PRO A 42 8.73 10.85 -18.57
C PRO A 42 8.74 12.24 -17.93
N SER A 43 8.35 12.31 -16.65
CA SER A 43 8.62 13.50 -15.86
C SER A 43 10.14 13.61 -15.81
N GLY A 44 10.68 14.80 -16.06
CA GLY A 44 12.12 15.05 -15.97
C GLY A 44 12.71 14.75 -14.58
N THR A 45 11.85 14.43 -13.61
CA THR A 45 12.20 14.04 -12.24
C THR A 45 12.81 12.64 -12.20
N PHE A 46 13.97 12.52 -11.55
CA PHE A 46 14.69 11.26 -11.34
C PHE A 46 14.56 10.81 -9.88
N GLY A 47 14.37 9.52 -9.65
CA GLY A 47 14.22 8.95 -8.30
C GLY A 47 12.79 9.01 -7.73
N MET A 48 12.62 8.75 -6.43
CA MET A 48 11.29 8.60 -5.79
C MET A 48 10.43 9.87 -5.74
N LYS A 49 10.95 11.02 -6.14
CA LYS A 49 10.13 12.23 -6.31
C LYS A 49 9.29 12.21 -7.59
N ALA A 50 9.55 11.27 -8.50
CA ALA A 50 8.91 11.20 -9.81
C ALA A 50 7.44 10.78 -9.75
N SER A 51 7.01 10.13 -8.66
CA SER A 51 5.66 9.60 -8.50
C SER A 51 5.08 9.85 -7.10
N ARG A 52 3.74 9.78 -7.02
CA ARG A 52 2.98 9.76 -5.77
C ARG A 52 2.46 8.37 -5.41
N ALA A 53 2.84 7.35 -6.19
CA ALA A 53 2.51 5.97 -5.87
C ALA A 53 3.09 5.56 -4.51
N PRO A 54 2.49 4.56 -3.84
CA PRO A 54 3.06 3.99 -2.62
C PRO A 54 4.50 3.53 -2.84
N ILE A 55 5.33 3.68 -1.80
CA ILE A 55 6.69 3.18 -1.78
C ILE A 55 6.68 1.86 -1.00
N ASP A 56 7.19 0.81 -1.63
CA ASP A 56 7.41 -0.50 -1.01
C ASP A 56 8.89 -0.62 -0.62
N ILE A 57 9.18 -1.13 0.58
CA ILE A 57 10.55 -1.21 1.12
C ILE A 57 10.77 -2.59 1.74
N ASP A 58 11.65 -3.37 1.12
CA ASP A 58 12.16 -4.63 1.65
C ASP A 58 13.53 -4.42 2.31
N SER A 59 13.78 -5.08 3.44
CA SER A 59 15.07 -5.03 4.15
C SER A 59 15.21 -6.18 5.14
N ASP A 60 16.43 -6.45 5.60
CA ASP A 60 16.69 -7.45 6.64
C ASP A 60 16.11 -7.04 8.01
N SER A 61 16.14 -5.74 8.34
CA SER A 61 15.65 -5.23 9.61
C SER A 61 15.16 -3.78 9.51
N VAL A 62 14.25 -3.41 10.42
CA VAL A 62 13.73 -2.05 10.54
C VAL A 62 13.74 -1.59 12.01
N GLU A 63 14.20 -0.36 12.22
CA GLU A 63 14.19 0.32 13.51
C GLU A 63 13.33 1.58 13.43
N ALA A 64 12.43 1.76 14.40
CA ALA A 64 11.62 2.96 14.54
C ALA A 64 12.07 3.76 15.76
N ASP A 65 12.49 5.01 15.54
CA ASP A 65 12.80 5.96 16.61
C ASP A 65 11.73 7.06 16.61
N GLN A 66 10.80 6.97 17.56
CA GLN A 66 9.70 7.93 17.70
C GLN A 66 10.18 9.30 18.19
N LYS A 67 11.26 9.37 18.97
CA LYS A 67 11.79 10.64 19.47
C LYS A 67 12.39 11.45 18.33
N LYS A 68 13.06 10.75 17.39
CA LYS A 68 13.65 11.37 16.19
C LYS A 68 12.69 11.45 15.00
N ASN A 69 11.52 10.83 15.10
CA ASN A 69 10.57 10.67 14.00
C ASN A 69 11.22 10.03 12.76
N THR A 70 11.90 8.90 12.96
CA THR A 70 12.61 8.19 11.89
C THR A 70 12.28 6.70 11.83
N PHE A 71 12.23 6.16 10.62
CA PHE A 71 12.34 4.73 10.35
C PHE A 71 13.67 4.46 9.65
N THR A 72 14.45 3.49 10.14
CA THR A 72 15.71 3.09 9.53
C THR A 72 15.65 1.63 9.14
N PHE A 73 15.68 1.38 7.83
CA PHE A 73 15.77 0.06 7.22
C PHE A 73 17.25 -0.26 7.01
N LYS A 74 17.68 -1.48 7.36
CA LYS A 74 19.07 -1.90 7.30
C LYS A 74 19.19 -3.30 6.71
N GLY A 75 20.25 -3.50 5.93
CA GLY A 75 20.60 -4.76 5.31
C GLY A 75 19.81 -4.99 4.03
N ASN A 76 20.53 -5.18 2.92
CA ASN A 76 20.01 -5.51 1.59
C ASN A 76 18.72 -4.74 1.21
N VAL A 77 18.72 -3.42 1.43
CA VAL A 77 17.49 -2.62 1.31
C VAL A 77 17.13 -2.43 -0.15
N VAL A 78 15.86 -2.68 -0.49
CA VAL A 78 15.28 -2.43 -1.81
C VAL A 78 14.00 -1.62 -1.67
N ALA A 79 14.02 -0.38 -2.15
CA ALA A 79 12.85 0.49 -2.19
C ALA A 79 12.31 0.60 -3.63
N LYS A 80 11.01 0.35 -3.83
CA LYS A 80 10.35 0.34 -5.14
C LYS A 80 9.17 1.31 -5.18
N GLN A 81 9.09 2.08 -6.24
CA GLN A 81 7.96 2.98 -6.52
C GLN A 81 7.78 3.09 -8.04
N GLU A 82 6.70 2.51 -8.55
CA GLU A 82 6.47 2.38 -10.00
C GLU A 82 7.71 1.84 -10.73
N ASP A 83 8.28 2.61 -11.66
CA ASP A 83 9.44 2.25 -12.47
C ASP A 83 10.78 2.56 -11.78
N VAL A 84 10.74 3.14 -10.57
CA VAL A 84 11.93 3.47 -9.77
C VAL A 84 12.22 2.33 -8.79
N THR A 85 13.46 1.83 -8.81
CA THR A 85 13.99 0.94 -7.78
C THR A 85 15.29 1.48 -7.22
N VAL A 86 15.44 1.50 -5.90
CA VAL A 86 16.65 1.90 -5.20
C VAL A 86 17.14 0.76 -4.34
N TYR A 87 18.41 0.40 -4.55
CA TYR A 87 19.13 -0.57 -3.74
C TYR A 87 20.11 0.18 -2.86
N CYS A 88 20.25 -0.19 -1.59
CA CYS A 88 21.26 0.35 -0.69
C CYS A 88 21.50 -0.56 0.52
N ASN A 89 22.49 -0.23 1.34
CA ASN A 89 22.75 -0.93 2.60
C ASN A 89 21.80 -0.46 3.72
N ALA A 90 21.47 0.83 3.75
CA ALA A 90 20.55 1.41 4.72
C ALA A 90 19.71 2.52 4.10
N LEU A 91 18.46 2.64 4.55
CA LEU A 91 17.53 3.67 4.13
C LEU A 91 16.83 4.27 5.35
N THR A 92 16.97 5.58 5.55
CA THR A 92 16.34 6.31 6.66
C THR A 92 15.24 7.21 6.13
N VAL A 93 14.04 7.05 6.65
CA VAL A 93 12.88 7.89 6.36
C VAL A 93 12.66 8.82 7.54
N TYR A 94 12.71 10.13 7.29
CA TYR A 94 12.36 11.17 8.24
C TYR A 94 10.92 11.58 7.99
N TYR A 95 10.10 11.61 9.03
CA TYR A 95 8.72 12.06 8.94
C TYR A 95 8.43 13.18 9.93
N ASP A 96 7.36 13.92 9.66
CA ASP A 96 6.86 14.93 10.54
C ASP A 96 6.09 14.31 11.72
N GLY A 97 6.46 14.66 12.95
CA GLY A 97 5.86 14.07 14.14
C GLY A 97 4.35 14.33 14.27
N GLU A 98 3.87 15.47 13.77
CA GLU A 98 2.47 15.89 13.86
C GLU A 98 1.66 15.41 12.66
N THR A 99 2.09 15.75 11.45
CA THR A 99 1.35 15.48 10.22
C THR A 99 1.59 14.08 9.66
N LYS A 100 2.59 13.35 10.18
CA LYS A 100 3.05 12.04 9.69
C LYS A 100 3.47 12.02 8.22
N LYS A 101 3.69 13.20 7.62
CA LYS A 101 4.17 13.31 6.24
C LYS A 101 5.66 13.00 6.18
N ILE A 102 6.08 12.34 5.11
CA ILE A 102 7.51 12.14 4.82
C ILE A 102 8.15 13.50 4.54
N LYS A 103 9.25 13.78 5.23
CA LYS A 103 10.08 14.98 5.03
C LYS A 103 11.24 14.69 4.07
N GLU A 104 11.93 13.59 4.30
CA GLU A 104 13.15 13.25 3.59
C GLU A 104 13.38 11.73 3.63
N ILE A 105 13.95 11.19 2.56
CA ILE A 105 14.42 9.81 2.50
C ILE A 105 15.91 9.82 2.15
N VAL A 106 16.72 9.20 3.01
CA VAL A 106 18.17 9.12 2.85
C VAL A 106 18.58 7.67 2.62
N ALA A 107 19.06 7.36 1.41
CA ALA A 107 19.69 6.08 1.09
C ALA A 107 21.21 6.19 1.28
N SER A 108 21.83 5.19 1.89
CA SER A 108 23.27 5.18 2.16
C SER A 108 23.90 3.80 2.00
N GLY A 109 25.15 3.80 1.52
CA GLY A 109 25.95 2.61 1.23
C GLY A 109 25.51 1.89 -0.03
N ASN A 110 26.44 1.72 -0.98
CA ASN A 110 26.22 0.98 -2.23
C ASN A 110 24.92 1.36 -2.96
N VAL A 111 24.58 2.66 -2.98
CA VAL A 111 23.31 3.12 -3.52
C VAL A 111 23.29 2.92 -5.03
N LYS A 112 22.24 2.26 -5.52
CA LYS A 112 21.98 2.09 -6.95
C LYS A 112 20.53 2.42 -7.24
N ILE A 113 20.31 3.47 -8.04
CA ILE A 113 19.00 3.93 -8.48
C ILE A 113 18.80 3.45 -9.91
N VAL A 114 17.64 2.86 -10.13
CA VAL A 114 17.19 2.30 -11.40
C VAL A 114 15.87 2.97 -11.74
N GLN A 115 15.77 3.61 -12.91
CA GLN A 115 14.51 4.13 -13.40
C GLN A 115 14.44 3.95 -14.90
N LEU A 116 13.63 2.99 -15.37
CA LEU A 116 13.60 2.57 -16.77
C LEU A 116 15.04 2.27 -17.26
N ASP A 117 15.49 2.99 -18.29
CA ASP A 117 16.83 2.88 -18.88
C ASP A 117 17.90 3.68 -18.12
N ARG A 118 17.50 4.51 -17.15
CA ARG A 118 18.42 5.35 -16.38
C ARG A 118 18.96 4.59 -15.18
N ARG A 119 20.27 4.71 -14.94
CA ARG A 119 20.97 4.14 -13.78
C ARG A 119 21.84 5.21 -13.15
N ALA A 120 21.87 5.25 -11.82
CA ALA A 120 22.80 6.07 -11.05
C ALA A 120 23.35 5.27 -9.88
N THR A 121 24.61 5.49 -9.53
CA THR A 121 25.28 4.86 -8.39
C THR A 121 25.93 5.91 -7.51
N SER A 122 25.82 5.77 -6.19
CA SER A 122 26.43 6.69 -5.24
C SER A 122 26.66 6.02 -3.89
N GLN A 123 27.37 6.71 -2.99
CA GLN A 123 27.42 6.29 -1.58
C GLN A 123 26.25 6.81 -0.77
N LYS A 124 25.61 7.89 -1.23
CA LYS A 124 24.46 8.51 -0.58
C LYS A 124 23.51 9.09 -1.64
N ALA A 125 22.22 8.97 -1.41
CA ALA A 125 21.17 9.67 -2.17
C ALA A 125 20.13 10.24 -1.21
N ILE A 126 19.59 11.39 -1.56
CA ILE A 126 18.57 12.09 -0.77
C ILE A 126 17.39 12.37 -1.69
N PHE A 127 16.20 11.97 -1.24
CA PHE A 127 14.91 12.21 -1.88
C PHE A 127 13.97 12.93 -0.92
#